data_AF-A0A5J4XQQ3-F1
#
_entry.id   AF-A0A5J4XQQ3-F1
#
_cell.length_a   1.000
_cell.length_b   1.000
_cell.length_c   1.000
_cell.angle_alpha   90.00
_cell.angle_beta   90.00
_cell.angle_gamma   90.00
#
_symmetry.space_group_name_H-M   'P 1'
#
loop_
_entity.id
_entity.type
_entity.pdbx_description
1 polymer ?
#
loop_
_entity_poly.entity_id
_entity_poly.type
_entity_poly.pdbx_seq_one_letter_code
_entity_poly.pdbx_strand_id
1 'polypeptide(L)'
;AALDKLREVISQQHHLPPIAAVQQLQTATATPPAETTALSSVDQGLLGVSALLAVPEYRRAVLEGLVASIGGLDASLCKEASAAFVQTLTAAGPEGEGSQLLADVAQALTDLWGHHARSPRLATPILRTAEVLLSQTQILALEKDLSSALGTILDLTKKECQQCKDVPRLCAAVSLLCQLISCAKPVSSSALQSLLALMVNRYPKVRKQAAEQLYVQLMTVEDTGLYSEEALDQAYGVLTEIAWDGPLESVKSAKAQLLQTFELTSNEDGASDVQQLDVSSTKRTDENASYQALINDGSRF
;
A
#
# COMPACT_ATOMS: atom_id res chain seq x y z
N ALA A 1 37.91 40.78 -5.22
CA ALA A 1 38.78 39.60 -5.39
C ALA A 1 38.05 38.28 -5.13
N ALA A 2 37.71 37.92 -3.88
CA ALA A 2 37.01 36.65 -3.61
C ALA A 2 35.57 36.61 -4.16
N LEU A 3 34.83 37.73 -4.06
CA LEU A 3 33.49 37.87 -4.62
C LEU A 3 33.47 37.89 -6.15
N ASP A 4 34.49 38.46 -6.79
CA ASP A 4 34.60 38.48 -8.25
C ASP A 4 34.91 37.09 -8.80
N LYS A 5 35.77 36.33 -8.10
CA LYS A 5 36.07 34.93 -8.42
C LYS A 5 34.86 34.02 -8.21
N LEU A 6 34.02 34.29 -7.21
CA LEU A 6 32.76 33.58 -6.99
C LEU A 6 31.74 33.89 -8.11
N ARG A 7 31.66 35.15 -8.56
CA ARG A 7 30.82 35.56 -9.69
C ARG A 7 31.30 34.96 -11.01
N GLU A 8 32.61 34.89 -11.23
CA GLU A 8 33.23 34.25 -12.39
C GLU A 8 32.93 32.74 -12.43
N VAL A 9 33.07 32.04 -11.29
CA VAL A 9 32.71 30.63 -11.13
C VAL A 9 31.21 30.40 -11.35
N ILE A 10 30.33 31.26 -10.82
CA ILE A 10 28.87 31.15 -11.04
C ILE A 10 28.49 31.46 -12.49
N SER A 11 29.22 32.35 -13.18
CA SER A 11 28.96 32.74 -14.58
C SER A 11 29.40 31.69 -15.61
N GLN A 12 30.27 30.77 -15.21
CA GLN A 12 30.61 29.59 -16.01
C GLN A 12 29.50 28.55 -15.79
N GLN A 13 28.66 28.32 -16.81
CA GLN A 13 27.50 27.39 -16.82
C GLN A 13 27.81 25.91 -16.48
N HIS A 14 28.99 25.59 -15.92
CA HIS A 14 29.50 24.25 -15.65
C HIS A 14 29.38 23.78 -14.19
N HIS A 15 28.64 24.50 -13.33
CA HIS A 15 28.47 24.11 -11.92
C HIS A 15 27.06 23.64 -11.53
N LEU A 16 26.16 23.47 -12.50
CA LEU A 16 25.07 22.53 -12.26
C LEU A 16 25.73 21.14 -12.20
N PRO A 17 25.52 20.34 -11.13
CA PRO A 17 25.93 18.95 -11.19
C PRO A 17 25.40 18.35 -12.50
N PRO A 18 26.18 17.54 -13.23
CA PRO A 18 25.69 16.95 -14.46
C PRO A 18 24.37 16.27 -14.14
N ILE A 19 23.28 16.81 -14.70
CA ILE A 19 21.96 16.23 -14.53
C ILE A 19 22.07 14.86 -15.18
N ALA A 20 22.01 13.78 -14.40
CA ALA A 20 22.09 12.45 -14.95
C ALA A 20 20.94 12.27 -15.95
N ALA A 21 21.16 11.53 -17.04
CA ALA A 21 20.07 11.19 -17.95
C ALA A 21 19.28 12.39 -18.54
N VAL A 22 19.95 13.52 -18.84
CA VAL A 22 19.31 14.76 -19.37
C VAL A 22 18.37 14.49 -20.54
N GLN A 23 18.76 13.63 -21.49
CA GLN A 23 17.94 13.33 -22.67
C GLN A 23 16.65 12.59 -22.29
N GLN A 24 16.71 11.68 -21.32
CA GLN A 24 15.54 10.94 -20.83
C GLN A 24 14.63 11.86 -20.01
N LEU A 25 15.19 12.77 -19.20
CA LEU A 25 14.42 13.83 -18.54
C LEU A 25 13.71 14.71 -19.56
N GLN A 26 14.43 15.22 -20.57
CA GLN A 26 13.87 16.06 -21.62
C GLN A 26 12.76 15.35 -22.40
N THR A 27 12.88 14.04 -22.61
CA THR A 27 11.86 13.22 -23.28
C THR A 27 10.64 12.99 -22.39
N ALA A 28 10.85 12.66 -21.10
CA ALA A 28 9.78 12.46 -20.12
C ALA A 28 9.04 13.76 -19.77
N THR A 29 9.72 14.90 -19.85
CA THR A 29 9.14 16.23 -19.62
C THR A 29 8.87 16.98 -20.92
N ALA A 30 8.93 16.33 -22.09
CA ALA A 30 8.69 16.97 -23.37
C ALA A 30 7.23 17.41 -23.46
N THR A 31 6.95 18.65 -23.10
CA THR A 31 5.73 19.33 -23.53
C THR A 31 5.87 19.72 -25.00
N PRO A 32 4.77 19.69 -25.80
CA PRO A 32 4.80 20.20 -27.17
C PRO A 32 5.27 21.67 -27.18
N PRO A 33 5.84 22.13 -28.31
CA PRO A 33 6.49 23.44 -28.37
C PRO A 33 5.43 24.55 -28.37
N ALA A 34 5.10 25.09 -27.20
CA ALA A 34 4.40 26.36 -27.06
C ALA A 34 4.60 26.95 -25.65
N GLU A 35 5.55 27.89 -25.54
CA GLU A 35 5.57 29.10 -24.69
C GLU A 35 4.89 29.13 -23.30
N THR A 36 4.67 28.00 -22.64
CA THR A 36 3.97 27.95 -21.37
C THR A 36 4.85 27.27 -20.34
N THR A 37 5.41 28.07 -19.44
CA THR A 37 6.17 27.66 -18.24
C THR A 37 5.29 26.97 -17.18
N ALA A 38 4.15 26.42 -17.56
CA ALA A 38 3.23 25.71 -16.68
C ALA A 38 3.04 24.29 -17.18
N LEU A 39 3.11 23.32 -16.27
CA LEU A 39 2.44 22.04 -16.44
C LEU A 39 0.98 22.36 -16.80
N SER A 40 0.55 21.99 -18.02
CA SER A 40 -0.78 22.32 -18.53
C SER A 40 -1.90 21.81 -17.63
N SER A 41 -1.63 20.74 -16.88
CA SER A 41 -2.50 20.17 -15.86
C SER A 41 -1.72 19.24 -14.91
N VAL A 42 -2.29 18.96 -13.73
CA VAL A 42 -1.65 18.13 -12.68
C VAL A 42 -1.43 16.69 -13.15
N ASP A 43 -2.38 16.12 -13.90
CA ASP A 43 -2.29 14.79 -14.50
C ASP A 43 -1.12 14.66 -15.47
N GLN A 44 -0.93 15.63 -16.37
CA GLN A 44 0.19 15.62 -17.31
C GLN A 44 1.54 15.74 -16.60
N GLY A 45 1.60 16.56 -15.54
CA GLY A 45 2.79 16.66 -14.71
C GLY A 45 3.12 15.37 -13.98
N LEU A 46 2.12 14.72 -13.39
CA LEU A 46 2.29 13.46 -12.69
C LEU A 46 2.68 12.33 -13.65
N LEU A 47 2.14 12.30 -14.87
CA LEU A 47 2.52 11.31 -15.87
C LEU A 47 3.99 11.50 -16.31
N GLY A 48 4.42 12.74 -16.55
CA GLY A 48 5.81 13.05 -16.87
C GLY A 48 6.78 12.72 -15.72
N VAL A 49 6.41 13.02 -14.48
CA VAL A 49 7.18 12.64 -13.28
C VAL A 49 7.23 11.12 -13.14
N SER A 50 6.12 10.43 -13.32
CA SER A 50 6.04 8.97 -13.21
C SER A 50 6.89 8.25 -14.27
N ALA A 51 6.97 8.79 -15.50
CA ALA A 51 7.85 8.26 -16.55
C ALA A 51 9.33 8.22 -16.14
N LEU A 52 9.77 9.05 -15.19
CA LEU A 52 11.13 9.03 -14.66
C LEU A 52 11.45 7.82 -13.78
N LEU A 53 10.47 6.98 -13.44
CA LEU A 53 10.71 5.66 -12.84
C LEU A 53 11.60 4.78 -13.71
N ALA A 54 11.56 4.97 -15.04
CA ALA A 54 12.41 4.29 -16.01
C ALA A 54 13.89 4.71 -15.92
N VAL A 55 14.20 5.80 -15.22
CA VAL A 55 15.56 6.35 -15.10
C VAL A 55 16.13 5.99 -13.72
N PRO A 56 17.12 5.08 -13.63
CA PRO A 56 17.62 4.56 -12.36
C PRO A 56 18.05 5.64 -11.35
N GLU A 57 18.65 6.73 -11.83
CA GLU A 57 19.15 7.83 -11.00
C GLU A 57 18.04 8.63 -10.32
N TYR A 58 16.84 8.66 -10.89
CA TYR A 58 15.68 9.38 -10.35
C TYR A 58 14.66 8.47 -9.68
N ARG A 59 14.64 7.18 -10.03
CA ARG A 59 13.62 6.21 -9.62
C ARG A 59 13.29 6.27 -8.14
N ARG A 60 14.29 6.24 -7.26
CA ARG A 60 14.07 6.24 -5.80
C ARG A 60 13.36 7.52 -5.33
N ALA A 61 13.85 8.68 -5.74
CA ALA A 61 13.29 9.96 -5.32
C ALA A 61 11.88 10.19 -5.90
N VAL A 62 11.69 9.81 -7.16
CA VAL A 62 10.39 9.87 -7.84
C VAL A 62 9.39 8.93 -7.16
N LEU A 63 9.79 7.69 -6.86
CA LEU A 63 8.95 6.72 -6.18
C LEU A 63 8.54 7.20 -4.78
N GLU A 64 9.47 7.77 -4.00
CA GLU A 64 9.15 8.33 -2.68
C GLU A 64 8.12 9.47 -2.77
N GLY A 65 8.27 10.36 -3.74
CA GLY A 65 7.30 11.44 -4.00
C GLY A 65 5.93 10.94 -4.48
N LEU A 66 5.91 9.93 -5.35
CA LEU A 66 4.68 9.28 -5.81
C LEU A 66 3.98 8.55 -4.66
N VAL A 67 4.72 7.81 -3.85
CA VAL A 67 4.19 7.14 -2.65
C VAL A 67 3.51 8.14 -1.73
N ALA A 68 4.18 9.26 -1.41
CA ALA A 68 3.59 10.31 -0.59
C ALA A 68 2.32 10.91 -1.20
N SER A 69 2.24 11.01 -2.53
CA SER A 69 1.09 11.55 -3.27
C SER A 69 -0.08 10.57 -3.34
N ILE A 70 0.18 9.30 -3.67
CA ILE A 70 -0.79 8.19 -3.73
C ILE A 70 -1.42 7.96 -2.36
N GLY A 71 -0.60 8.03 -1.31
CA GLY A 71 -1.02 7.81 0.07
C GLY A 71 -1.49 9.03 0.83
N GLY A 72 -1.57 10.19 0.17
CA GLY A 72 -1.82 11.47 0.80
C GLY A 72 -3.22 11.63 1.41
N LEU A 73 -3.49 12.83 1.91
CA LEU A 73 -4.80 13.22 2.44
C LEU A 73 -5.73 13.78 1.36
N ASP A 74 -5.18 14.33 0.28
CA ASP A 74 -5.95 14.92 -0.81
C ASP A 74 -6.42 13.83 -1.79
N ALA A 75 -7.72 13.55 -1.80
CA ALA A 75 -8.29 12.46 -2.60
C ALA A 75 -8.11 12.67 -4.11
N SER A 76 -8.10 13.93 -4.58
CA SER A 76 -7.89 14.22 -6.00
C SER A 76 -6.47 13.89 -6.42
N LEU A 77 -5.48 14.33 -5.64
CA LEU A 77 -4.07 14.04 -5.88
C LEU A 77 -3.78 12.55 -5.75
N CYS A 78 -4.35 11.87 -4.75
CA CYS A 78 -4.20 10.42 -4.61
C CYS A 78 -4.65 9.70 -5.88
N LYS A 79 -5.81 10.08 -6.41
CA LYS A 79 -6.38 9.50 -7.63
C LYS A 79 -5.48 9.74 -8.83
N GLU A 80 -5.08 10.99 -9.09
CA GLU A 80 -4.26 11.29 -10.27
C GLU A 80 -2.84 10.74 -10.17
N ALA A 81 -2.26 10.70 -8.98
CA ALA A 81 -0.94 10.09 -8.77
C ALA A 81 -0.99 8.56 -8.96
N SER A 82 -2.06 7.91 -8.49
CA SER A 82 -2.28 6.48 -8.71
C SER A 82 -2.48 6.17 -10.18
N ALA A 83 -3.29 6.98 -10.88
CA ALA A 83 -3.52 6.82 -12.31
C ALA A 83 -2.23 6.98 -13.13
N ALA A 84 -1.42 8.00 -12.85
CA ALA A 84 -0.13 8.21 -13.50
C ALA A 84 0.85 7.05 -13.25
N PHE A 85 0.95 6.59 -11.99
CA PHE A 85 1.79 5.45 -11.60
C PHE A 85 1.37 4.17 -12.34
N VAL A 86 0.09 3.84 -12.31
CA VAL A 86 -0.47 2.66 -12.99
C VAL A 86 -0.29 2.75 -14.50
N GLN A 87 -0.53 3.93 -15.10
CA GLN A 87 -0.39 4.13 -16.53
C GLN A 87 1.05 3.95 -16.99
N THR A 88 2.03 4.51 -16.27
CA THR A 88 3.45 4.34 -16.60
C THR A 88 3.86 2.88 -16.56
N LEU A 89 3.51 2.16 -15.49
CA LEU A 89 3.88 0.76 -15.32
C LEU A 89 3.15 -0.15 -16.31
N THR A 90 1.90 0.17 -16.65
CA THR A 90 1.13 -0.57 -17.66
C THR A 90 1.67 -0.36 -19.06
N ALA A 91 2.09 0.86 -19.39
CA ALA A 91 2.70 1.16 -20.69
C ALA A 91 4.04 0.44 -20.89
N ALA A 92 4.78 0.19 -19.81
CA ALA A 92 6.01 -0.60 -19.84
C ALA A 92 5.73 -2.07 -20.17
N GLY A 93 4.68 -2.65 -19.56
CA GLY A 93 4.24 -4.02 -19.78
C GLY A 93 5.17 -5.09 -19.15
N PRO A 94 4.73 -6.36 -19.12
CA PRO A 94 5.45 -7.45 -18.45
C PRO A 94 6.51 -8.14 -19.32
N GLU A 95 6.91 -7.55 -20.45
CA GLU A 95 7.87 -8.17 -21.37
C GLU A 95 9.06 -7.23 -21.66
N GLY A 96 10.20 -7.81 -22.06
CA GLY A 96 11.38 -7.05 -22.47
C GLY A 96 11.93 -6.11 -21.39
N GLU A 97 12.22 -4.86 -21.75
CA GLU A 97 12.71 -3.85 -20.80
C GLU A 97 11.64 -3.43 -19.77
N GLY A 98 10.36 -3.61 -20.11
CA GLY A 98 9.25 -3.27 -19.23
C GLY A 98 9.16 -4.16 -17.99
N SER A 99 9.46 -5.46 -18.14
CA SER A 99 9.50 -6.38 -17.01
C SER A 99 10.60 -6.02 -16.01
N GLN A 100 11.76 -5.58 -16.51
CA GLN A 100 12.85 -5.09 -15.67
C GLN A 100 12.43 -3.83 -14.92
N LEU A 101 11.70 -2.91 -15.56
CA LEU A 101 11.18 -1.72 -14.87
C LEU A 101 10.21 -2.08 -13.74
N LEU A 102 9.27 -3.00 -13.99
CA LEU A 102 8.34 -3.48 -12.96
C LEU A 102 9.08 -4.10 -11.77
N ALA A 103 10.07 -4.95 -12.04
CA ALA A 103 10.92 -5.57 -11.02
C ALA A 103 11.72 -4.54 -10.22
N ASP A 104 12.34 -3.59 -10.92
CA ASP A 104 13.11 -2.51 -10.33
C ASP A 104 12.25 -1.59 -9.43
N VAL A 105 11.01 -1.31 -9.84
CA VAL A 105 10.07 -0.51 -9.04
C VAL A 105 9.59 -1.30 -7.81
N ALA A 106 9.33 -2.60 -7.95
CA ALA A 106 9.00 -3.45 -6.81
C ALA A 106 10.14 -3.49 -5.79
N GLN A 107 11.39 -3.63 -6.24
CA GLN A 107 12.57 -3.60 -5.39
C GLN A 107 12.79 -2.23 -4.76
N ALA A 108 12.64 -1.15 -5.52
CA ALA A 108 12.75 0.20 -4.97
C ALA A 108 11.67 0.48 -3.90
N LEU A 109 10.47 -0.08 -4.06
CA LEU A 109 9.39 0.04 -3.08
C LEU A 109 9.69 -0.74 -1.79
N THR A 110 10.23 -1.97 -1.89
CA THR A 110 10.62 -2.75 -0.70
C THR A 110 11.78 -2.09 0.04
N ASP A 111 12.77 -1.55 -0.69
CA ASP A 111 13.87 -0.79 -0.11
C ASP A 111 13.38 0.47 0.61
N LEU A 112 12.50 1.24 -0.05
CA LEU A 112 11.88 2.44 0.54
C LEU A 112 11.11 2.10 1.82
N TRP A 113 10.35 1.01 1.80
CA TRP A 113 9.62 0.53 2.97
C TRP A 113 10.55 0.14 4.11
N GLY A 114 11.65 -0.56 3.83
CA GLY A 114 12.68 -0.87 4.83
C GLY A 114 13.22 0.38 5.53
N HIS A 115 13.42 1.48 4.79
CA HIS A 115 13.90 2.75 5.34
C HIS A 115 12.85 3.55 6.13
N HIS A 116 11.57 3.43 5.76
CA HIS A 116 10.46 4.16 6.38
C HIS A 116 9.52 3.28 7.21
N ALA A 117 10.00 2.12 7.66
CA ALA A 117 9.23 1.20 8.47
C ALA A 117 8.63 1.91 9.69
N ARG A 118 7.33 1.70 9.90
CA ARG A 118 6.49 2.32 10.96
C ARG A 118 6.45 3.84 10.94
N SER A 119 6.94 4.50 9.88
CA SER A 119 6.89 5.95 9.74
C SER A 119 5.45 6.46 9.83
N PRO A 120 5.15 7.44 10.70
CA PRO A 120 3.82 8.01 10.79
C PRO A 120 3.41 8.75 9.51
N ARG A 121 4.38 9.15 8.68
CA ARG A 121 4.14 9.86 7.44
C ARG A 121 4.01 8.94 6.23
N LEU A 122 4.83 7.89 6.15
CA LEU A 122 4.96 7.09 4.94
C LEU A 122 4.48 5.64 5.05
N ALA A 123 4.29 5.07 6.24
CA ALA A 123 3.88 3.66 6.35
C ALA A 123 2.53 3.37 5.66
N THR A 124 1.50 4.19 5.93
CA THR A 124 0.19 4.05 5.27
C THR A 124 0.27 4.34 3.77
N PRO A 125 0.95 5.41 3.30
CA PRO A 125 1.21 5.60 1.88
C PRO A 125 1.89 4.46 1.15
N ILE A 126 2.90 3.85 1.78
CA ILE A 126 3.63 2.71 1.20
C ILE A 126 2.69 1.51 1.05
N LEU A 127 1.90 1.19 2.10
CA LEU A 127 0.89 0.12 2.05
C LEU A 127 -0.09 0.31 0.88
N ARG A 128 -0.61 1.53 0.71
CA ARG A 128 -1.53 1.86 -0.40
C ARG A 128 -0.85 1.76 -1.76
N THR A 129 0.38 2.23 -1.87
CA THR A 129 1.12 2.18 -3.14
C THR A 129 1.44 0.73 -3.53
N ALA A 130 1.81 -0.11 -2.56
CA ALA A 130 1.99 -1.54 -2.77
C ALA A 130 0.68 -2.21 -3.19
N GLU A 131 -0.45 -1.84 -2.59
CA GLU A 131 -1.75 -2.37 -2.98
C GLU A 131 -2.08 -1.98 -4.44
N VAL A 132 -1.97 -0.70 -4.80
CA VAL A 132 -2.16 -0.22 -6.18
C VAL A 132 -1.23 -0.92 -7.16
N LEU A 133 0.04 -1.12 -6.78
CA LEU A 133 1.01 -1.85 -7.61
C LEU A 133 0.51 -3.26 -7.93
N LEU A 134 -0.01 -3.99 -6.94
CA LEU A 134 -0.47 -5.37 -7.13
C LEU A 134 -1.86 -5.46 -7.79
N SER A 135 -2.78 -4.54 -7.49
CA SER A 135 -4.18 -4.64 -7.93
C SER A 135 -4.47 -3.97 -9.27
N GLN A 136 -3.66 -2.98 -9.67
CA GLN A 136 -3.97 -2.14 -10.84
C GLN A 136 -2.90 -2.20 -11.94
N THR A 137 -1.82 -2.97 -11.77
CA THR A 137 -0.77 -3.16 -12.80
C THR A 137 -0.65 -4.63 -13.22
N GLN A 138 0.18 -4.91 -14.23
CA GLN A 138 0.45 -6.30 -14.66
C GLN A 138 1.63 -6.94 -13.91
N ILE A 139 2.06 -6.39 -12.77
CA ILE A 139 3.21 -6.91 -12.03
C ILE A 139 3.08 -8.38 -11.63
N LEU A 140 1.85 -8.85 -11.36
CA LEU A 140 1.60 -10.25 -11.02
C LEU A 140 1.81 -11.22 -12.19
N ALA A 141 1.87 -10.74 -13.44
CA ALA A 141 2.31 -11.57 -14.57
C ALA A 141 3.78 -12.03 -14.42
N LEU A 142 4.57 -11.31 -13.62
CA LEU A 142 5.97 -11.60 -13.29
C LEU A 142 6.13 -12.30 -11.95
N GLU A 143 5.05 -12.83 -11.38
CA GLU A 143 5.02 -13.38 -10.02
C GLU A 143 6.17 -14.36 -9.72
N LYS A 144 6.49 -15.25 -10.66
CA LYS A 144 7.56 -16.25 -10.47
C LYS A 144 8.92 -15.58 -10.24
N ASP A 145 9.22 -14.57 -11.05
CA ASP A 145 10.47 -13.81 -10.99
C ASP A 145 10.49 -12.86 -9.78
N LEU A 146 9.31 -12.39 -9.35
CA LEU A 146 9.13 -11.49 -8.21
C LEU A 146 8.79 -12.18 -6.88
N SER A 147 8.89 -13.51 -6.82
CA SER A 147 8.52 -14.29 -5.63
C SER A 147 9.21 -13.82 -4.34
N SER A 148 10.48 -13.41 -4.43
CA SER A 148 11.24 -12.84 -3.31
C SER A 148 10.74 -11.45 -2.88
N ALA A 149 10.40 -10.59 -3.85
CA ALA A 149 9.86 -9.25 -3.61
C ALA A 149 8.46 -9.35 -2.99
N LEU A 150 7.59 -10.22 -3.50
CA LEU A 150 6.25 -10.48 -2.96
C LEU A 150 6.32 -11.03 -1.53
N GLY A 151 7.23 -11.96 -1.25
CA GLY A 151 7.51 -12.43 0.10
C GLY A 151 7.97 -11.30 1.04
N THR A 152 8.84 -10.41 0.54
CA THR A 152 9.32 -9.25 1.31
C THR A 152 8.19 -8.26 1.60
N ILE A 153 7.33 -7.96 0.62
CA ILE A 153 6.13 -7.12 0.80
C ILE A 153 5.22 -7.71 1.88
N LEU A 154 4.97 -9.02 1.84
CA LEU A 154 4.17 -9.71 2.84
C LEU A 154 4.79 -9.60 4.25
N ASP A 155 6.09 -9.84 4.39
CA ASP A 155 6.78 -9.77 5.67
C ASP A 155 6.80 -8.35 6.25
N LEU A 156 6.99 -7.34 5.40
CA LEU A 156 6.90 -5.93 5.80
C LEU A 156 5.48 -5.57 6.23
N THR A 157 4.47 -6.05 5.50
CA THR A 157 3.05 -5.86 5.85
C THR A 157 2.72 -6.44 7.24
N LYS A 158 3.19 -7.66 7.52
CA LYS A 158 3.04 -8.29 8.85
C LYS A 158 3.70 -7.44 9.94
N LYS A 159 4.93 -6.98 9.72
CA LYS A 159 5.69 -6.14 10.67
C LYS A 159 5.01 -4.79 10.93
N GLU A 160 4.36 -4.22 9.92
CA GLU A 160 3.54 -3.00 10.07
C GLU A 160 2.27 -3.24 10.88
N CYS A 161 1.63 -4.39 10.74
CA CYS A 161 0.42 -4.73 11.50
C CYS A 161 0.70 -5.03 12.98
N GLN A 162 1.88 -5.55 13.30
CA GLN A 162 2.26 -5.90 14.67
C GLN A 162 2.17 -4.68 15.60
N GLN A 163 1.33 -4.80 16.64
CA GLN A 163 1.11 -3.77 17.67
C GLN A 163 0.61 -2.42 17.11
N CYS A 164 0.15 -2.38 15.86
CA CYS A 164 -0.37 -1.17 15.24
C CYS A 164 -1.72 -0.76 15.85
N LYS A 165 -1.84 0.53 16.16
CA LYS A 165 -3.04 1.14 16.75
C LYS A 165 -3.75 2.10 15.78
N ASP A 166 -3.18 2.29 14.59
CA ASP A 166 -3.66 3.17 13.55
C ASP A 166 -4.65 2.39 12.67
N VAL A 167 -5.95 2.68 12.84
CA VAL A 167 -7.03 1.98 12.13
C VAL A 167 -6.91 2.17 10.61
N PRO A 168 -6.73 3.39 10.06
CA PRO A 168 -6.47 3.58 8.62
C PRO A 168 -5.30 2.74 8.09
N ARG A 169 -4.20 2.63 8.85
CA ARG A 169 -3.05 1.80 8.46
C ARG A 169 -3.39 0.31 8.43
N LEU A 170 -4.08 -0.18 9.45
CA LEU A 170 -4.56 -1.57 9.50
C LEU A 170 -5.51 -1.87 8.33
N CYS A 171 -6.41 -0.94 8.02
CA CYS A 171 -7.30 -1.04 6.86
C CYS A 171 -6.54 -1.06 5.52
N ALA A 172 -5.46 -0.28 5.37
CA ALA A 172 -4.61 -0.34 4.18
C ALA A 172 -3.86 -1.69 4.07
N ALA A 173 -3.40 -2.23 5.19
CA ALA A 173 -2.78 -3.55 5.23
C ALA A 173 -3.76 -4.69 4.92
N VAL A 174 -5.02 -4.57 5.35
CA VAL A 174 -6.10 -5.50 4.93
C VAL A 174 -6.20 -5.54 3.40
N SER A 175 -6.28 -4.38 2.74
CA SER A 175 -6.37 -4.32 1.28
C SER A 175 -5.17 -4.97 0.59
N LEU A 176 -3.95 -4.67 1.04
CA LEU A 176 -2.74 -5.27 0.48
C LEU A 176 -2.69 -6.78 0.70
N LEU A 177 -3.06 -7.27 1.89
CA LEU A 177 -3.10 -8.70 2.19
C LEU A 177 -4.10 -9.42 1.29
N CYS A 178 -5.25 -8.82 0.99
CA CYS A 178 -6.20 -9.39 0.03
C CYS A 178 -5.57 -9.57 -1.36
N GLN A 179 -4.84 -8.58 -1.87
CA GLN A 179 -4.17 -8.73 -3.17
C GLN A 179 -3.14 -9.87 -3.19
N LEU A 180 -2.43 -10.06 -2.06
CA LEU A 180 -1.46 -11.14 -1.92
C LEU A 180 -2.10 -12.54 -1.81
N ILE A 181 -3.41 -12.65 -1.53
CA ILE A 181 -4.12 -13.95 -1.54
C ILE A 181 -4.22 -14.52 -2.96
N SER A 182 -4.27 -13.67 -3.99
CA SER A 182 -4.28 -14.13 -5.40
C SER A 182 -2.96 -14.76 -5.86
N CYS A 183 -1.89 -14.63 -5.08
CA CYS A 183 -0.57 -15.14 -5.42
C CYS A 183 -0.48 -16.67 -5.28
N ALA A 184 0.54 -17.27 -5.87
CA ALA A 184 0.97 -18.63 -5.63
C ALA A 184 1.42 -18.84 -4.17
N LYS A 185 1.29 -20.10 -3.72
CA LYS A 185 1.83 -20.52 -2.43
C LYS A 185 3.37 -20.40 -2.44
N PRO A 186 4.02 -20.03 -1.33
CA PRO A 186 3.45 -19.87 0.02
C PRO A 186 2.91 -18.47 0.35
N VAL A 187 3.01 -17.49 -0.57
CA VAL A 187 2.63 -16.09 -0.31
C VAL A 187 1.14 -16.00 0.03
N SER A 188 0.27 -16.60 -0.77
CA SER A 188 -1.18 -16.55 -0.55
C SER A 188 -1.63 -17.15 0.77
N SER A 189 -1.19 -18.37 1.11
CA SER A 189 -1.52 -19.00 2.39
C SER A 189 -1.09 -18.15 3.60
N SER A 190 0.09 -17.55 3.50
CA SER A 190 0.68 -16.70 4.54
C SER A 190 -0.01 -15.33 4.63
N ALA A 191 -0.45 -14.78 3.51
CA ALA A 191 -1.27 -13.57 3.44
C ALA A 191 -2.66 -13.80 4.04
N LEU A 192 -3.33 -14.89 3.66
CA LEU A 192 -4.63 -15.29 4.20
C LEU A 192 -4.56 -15.48 5.73
N GLN A 193 -3.55 -16.19 6.22
CA GLN A 193 -3.35 -16.37 7.67
C GLN A 193 -3.18 -15.02 8.41
N SER A 194 -2.47 -14.08 7.79
CA SER A 194 -2.27 -12.72 8.34
C SER A 194 -3.56 -11.90 8.32
N LEU A 195 -4.37 -12.03 7.27
CA LEU A 195 -5.67 -11.37 7.18
C LEU A 195 -6.65 -11.93 8.21
N LEU A 196 -6.70 -13.25 8.39
CA LEU A 196 -7.48 -13.91 9.43
C LEU A 196 -7.05 -13.48 10.85
N ALA A 197 -5.78 -13.13 11.05
CA ALA A 197 -5.33 -12.54 12.32
C ALA A 197 -5.88 -11.11 12.53
N LEU A 198 -6.03 -10.31 11.47
CA LEU A 198 -6.67 -8.99 11.54
C LEU A 198 -8.20 -9.08 11.75
N MET A 199 -8.83 -10.20 11.40
CA MET A 199 -10.27 -10.42 11.64
C MET A 199 -10.63 -10.58 13.11
N VAL A 200 -9.66 -10.79 14.02
CA VAL A 200 -9.85 -10.77 15.49
C VAL A 200 -9.25 -9.52 16.15
N ASN A 201 -8.98 -8.47 15.36
CA ASN A 201 -8.41 -7.23 15.89
C ASN A 201 -9.36 -6.54 16.89
N ARG A 202 -8.79 -5.84 17.88
CA ARG A 202 -9.54 -5.07 18.88
C ARG A 202 -10.44 -3.99 18.30
N TYR A 203 -10.19 -3.55 17.06
CA TYR A 203 -10.99 -2.56 16.37
C TYR A 203 -12.08 -3.21 15.50
N PRO A 204 -13.38 -3.07 15.83
CA PRO A 204 -14.48 -3.65 15.06
C PRO A 204 -14.46 -3.27 13.57
N LYS A 205 -14.10 -2.03 13.25
CA LYS A 205 -13.97 -1.54 11.88
C LYS A 205 -12.96 -2.34 11.05
N VAL A 206 -11.82 -2.70 11.63
CA VAL A 206 -10.78 -3.50 10.95
C VAL A 206 -11.28 -4.91 10.68
N ARG A 207 -11.94 -5.53 11.69
CA ARG A 207 -12.49 -6.88 11.57
C ARG A 207 -13.53 -6.98 10.46
N LYS A 208 -14.49 -6.04 10.47
CA LYS A 208 -15.54 -5.96 9.45
C LYS A 208 -14.97 -5.76 8.05
N GLN A 209 -14.07 -4.79 7.87
CA GLN A 209 -13.44 -4.55 6.58
C GLN A 209 -12.64 -5.76 6.09
N ALA A 210 -11.91 -6.45 6.97
CA ALA A 210 -11.15 -7.64 6.62
C ALA A 210 -12.06 -8.77 6.13
N ALA A 211 -13.20 -8.99 6.78
CA ALA A 211 -14.17 -9.99 6.35
C ALA A 211 -14.83 -9.64 5.00
N GLU A 212 -15.26 -8.38 4.84
CA GLU A 212 -15.88 -7.90 3.60
C GLU A 212 -14.92 -8.00 2.42
N GLN A 213 -13.66 -7.60 2.60
CA GLN A 213 -12.66 -7.70 1.53
C GLN A 213 -12.22 -9.13 1.28
N LEU A 214 -12.14 -9.99 2.29
CA LEU A 214 -11.87 -11.41 2.08
C LEU A 214 -12.97 -12.05 1.23
N TYR A 215 -14.25 -11.74 1.51
CA TYR A 215 -15.37 -12.23 0.70
C TYR A 215 -15.21 -11.86 -0.77
N VAL A 216 -14.96 -10.59 -1.08
CA VAL A 216 -14.72 -10.10 -2.45
C VAL A 216 -13.49 -10.76 -3.08
N GLN A 217 -12.43 -10.94 -2.30
CA GLN A 217 -11.20 -11.54 -2.78
C GLN A 217 -11.40 -13.02 -3.15
N LEU A 218 -12.16 -13.77 -2.34
CA LEU A 218 -12.50 -15.17 -2.63
C LEU A 218 -13.30 -15.30 -3.92
N MET A 219 -14.27 -14.39 -4.16
CA MET A 219 -14.99 -14.34 -5.44
C MET A 219 -14.07 -14.08 -6.62
N THR A 220 -13.03 -13.27 -6.42
CA THR A 220 -12.06 -12.94 -7.48
C THR A 220 -11.18 -14.14 -7.85
N VAL A 221 -10.94 -15.06 -6.90
CA VAL A 221 -10.09 -16.24 -7.10
C VAL A 221 -10.87 -17.55 -7.30
N GLU A 222 -12.19 -17.51 -7.30
CA GLU A 222 -13.07 -18.69 -7.42
C GLU A 222 -12.75 -19.52 -8.67
N ASP A 223 -12.62 -18.87 -9.82
CA ASP A 223 -12.32 -19.52 -11.10
C ASP A 223 -10.83 -19.92 -11.28
N THR A 224 -9.96 -19.59 -10.32
CA THR A 224 -8.51 -19.84 -10.46
C THR A 224 -8.10 -21.26 -10.04
N GLY A 225 -8.98 -21.99 -9.36
CA GLY A 225 -8.68 -23.31 -8.79
C GLY A 225 -7.72 -23.27 -7.59
N LEU A 226 -7.49 -22.09 -6.99
CA LEU A 226 -6.63 -21.92 -5.81
C LEU A 226 -7.22 -22.61 -4.56
N TYR A 227 -8.55 -22.67 -4.47
CA TYR A 227 -9.32 -23.31 -3.41
C TYR A 227 -10.39 -24.22 -4.02
N SER A 228 -10.82 -25.26 -3.29
CA SER A 228 -11.90 -26.13 -3.75
C SER A 228 -13.26 -25.44 -3.61
N GLU A 229 -14.24 -25.83 -4.43
CA GLU A 229 -15.61 -25.31 -4.36
C GLU A 229 -16.20 -25.48 -2.94
N GLU A 230 -15.96 -26.64 -2.30
CA GLU A 230 -16.45 -26.91 -0.96
C GLU A 230 -15.82 -25.99 0.10
N ALA A 231 -14.53 -25.64 -0.06
CA ALA A 231 -13.86 -24.72 0.84
C ALA A 231 -14.40 -23.29 0.66
N LEU A 232 -14.67 -22.87 -0.57
CA LEU A 232 -15.24 -21.57 -0.87
C LEU A 232 -16.67 -21.44 -0.33
N ASP A 233 -17.53 -22.42 -0.56
CA ASP A 233 -18.90 -22.45 -0.03
C ASP A 233 -18.94 -22.34 1.50
N GLN A 234 -18.08 -23.10 2.19
CA GLN A 234 -17.95 -23.03 3.64
C GLN A 234 -17.48 -21.64 4.09
N ALA A 235 -16.47 -21.09 3.43
CA ALA A 235 -15.96 -19.77 3.76
C ALA A 235 -17.03 -18.68 3.56
N TYR A 236 -17.80 -18.72 2.47
CA TYR A 236 -18.89 -17.79 2.22
C TYR A 236 -19.99 -17.86 3.29
N GLY A 237 -20.37 -19.06 3.73
CA GLY A 237 -21.28 -19.24 4.86
C GLY A 237 -20.78 -18.54 6.12
N VAL A 238 -19.54 -18.83 6.53
CA VAL A 238 -18.94 -18.22 7.74
C VAL A 238 -18.82 -16.70 7.62
N LEU A 239 -18.39 -16.20 6.45
CA LEU A 239 -18.19 -14.77 6.23
C LEU A 239 -19.49 -13.96 6.27
N THR A 240 -20.63 -14.56 5.89
CA THR A 240 -21.93 -13.87 5.82
C THR A 240 -22.77 -14.03 7.09
N GLU A 241 -22.65 -15.13 7.82
CA GLU A 241 -23.42 -15.37 9.06
C GLU A 241 -22.91 -14.60 10.27
N ILE A 242 -21.61 -14.29 10.30
CA ILE A 242 -20.94 -13.72 11.47
C ILE A 242 -20.97 -12.19 11.44
N ALA A 243 -21.46 -11.58 12.53
CA ALA A 243 -21.27 -10.16 12.77
C ALA A 243 -19.80 -9.87 13.17
N TRP A 244 -18.95 -9.57 12.18
CA TRP A 244 -17.50 -9.37 12.36
C TRP A 244 -17.13 -8.15 13.21
N ASP A 245 -18.04 -7.19 13.37
CA ASP A 245 -17.94 -6.07 14.31
C ASP A 245 -18.51 -6.38 15.71
N GLY A 246 -19.10 -7.57 15.91
CA GLY A 246 -19.71 -8.04 17.15
C GLY A 246 -18.74 -8.60 18.20
N PRO A 247 -19.21 -9.41 19.15
CA PRO A 247 -18.39 -9.98 20.23
C PRO A 247 -17.17 -10.76 19.72
N LEU A 248 -16.04 -10.67 20.43
CA LEU A 248 -14.79 -11.34 19.99
C LEU A 248 -14.87 -12.88 20.06
N GLU A 249 -15.69 -13.44 20.94
CA GLU A 249 -15.79 -14.90 21.11
C GLU A 249 -16.39 -15.58 19.88
N SER A 250 -17.46 -15.00 19.29
CA SER A 250 -18.02 -15.52 18.03
C SER A 250 -17.04 -15.38 16.87
N VAL A 251 -16.34 -14.26 16.80
CA VAL A 251 -15.34 -13.98 15.76
C VAL A 251 -14.13 -14.92 15.85
N LYS A 252 -13.65 -15.23 17.05
CA LYS A 252 -12.56 -16.21 17.25
C LYS A 252 -12.96 -17.62 16.81
N SER A 253 -14.19 -18.03 17.16
CA SER A 253 -14.74 -19.31 16.70
C SER A 253 -14.83 -19.38 15.17
N ALA A 254 -15.36 -18.33 14.55
CA ALA A 254 -15.45 -18.21 13.09
C ALA A 254 -14.06 -18.22 12.41
N LYS A 255 -13.07 -17.52 12.98
CA LYS A 255 -11.68 -17.56 12.52
C LYS A 255 -11.12 -18.98 12.55
N ALA A 256 -11.37 -19.75 13.61
CA ALA A 256 -10.91 -21.13 13.71
C ALA A 256 -11.51 -22.02 12.62
N GLN A 257 -12.79 -21.82 12.30
CA GLN A 257 -13.45 -22.51 11.17
C GLN A 257 -12.77 -22.16 9.84
N LEU A 258 -12.54 -20.87 9.57
CA LEU A 258 -11.85 -20.44 8.34
C LEU A 258 -10.43 -21.01 8.23
N LEU A 259 -9.67 -21.06 9.34
CA LEU A 259 -8.35 -21.70 9.34
C LEU A 259 -8.44 -23.18 8.96
N GLN A 260 -9.43 -23.90 9.48
CA GLN A 260 -9.68 -25.30 9.14
C GLN A 260 -10.09 -25.46 7.67
N THR A 261 -11.02 -24.63 7.18
CA THR A 261 -11.52 -24.64 5.80
C THR A 261 -10.39 -24.48 4.78
N PHE A 262 -9.40 -23.63 5.07
CA PHE A 262 -8.26 -23.39 4.19
C PHE A 262 -7.00 -24.22 4.51
N GLU A 263 -7.12 -25.20 5.41
CA GLU A 263 -6.02 -26.07 5.84
C GLU A 263 -4.78 -25.29 6.34
N LEU A 264 -5.02 -24.13 6.96
CA LEU A 264 -3.97 -23.27 7.50
C LEU A 264 -3.63 -23.69 8.92
N THR A 265 -2.34 -23.81 9.23
CA THR A 265 -1.91 -24.06 10.61
C THR A 265 -2.26 -22.86 11.50
N SER A 266 -2.81 -23.10 12.68
CA SER A 266 -2.88 -22.07 13.72
C SER A 266 -1.45 -21.84 14.23
N ASN A 267 -0.83 -20.71 13.90
CA ASN A 267 0.42 -20.30 14.52
C ASN A 267 0.14 -19.98 16.00
N GLU A 268 0.22 -21.00 16.86
CA GLU A 268 0.29 -20.81 18.32
C GLU A 268 1.71 -20.47 18.80
N ASP A 269 2.72 -20.55 17.94
CA ASP A 269 4.12 -20.21 18.29
C ASP A 269 4.44 -18.72 18.12
N GLY A 270 3.66 -17.90 18.81
CA GLY A 270 3.81 -16.45 18.87
C GLY A 270 3.14 -15.89 20.11
N ALA A 271 3.40 -16.50 21.28
CA ALA A 271 3.05 -15.93 22.57
C ALA A 271 3.62 -14.51 22.70
N SER A 272 2.79 -13.54 22.33
CA SER A 272 2.98 -12.13 22.61
C SER A 272 1.68 -11.66 23.23
N ASP A 273 1.69 -11.71 24.57
CA ASP A 273 0.74 -11.10 25.50
C ASP A 273 -0.70 -10.95 25.00
N VAL A 274 -1.49 -11.97 25.29
CA VAL A 274 -2.91 -11.76 25.59
C VAL A 274 -2.96 -10.90 26.85
N GLN A 275 -2.94 -9.58 26.67
CA GLN A 275 -3.32 -8.65 27.72
C GLN A 275 -4.81 -8.87 28.01
N GLN A 276 -5.09 -9.74 28.99
CA GLN A 276 -6.21 -9.55 29.89
C GLN A 276 -5.99 -8.23 30.61
N LEU A 277 -6.60 -7.17 30.08
CA LEU A 277 -6.83 -5.96 30.85
C LEU A 277 -8.27 -5.98 31.34
N ASP A 278 -8.33 -5.89 32.65
CA ASP A 278 -9.47 -5.88 33.56
C ASP A 278 -10.71 -5.14 33.03
N VAL A 279 -11.86 -5.78 33.29
CA VAL A 279 -13.21 -5.28 32.98
C VAL A 279 -13.56 -4.23 34.04
N SER A 280 -13.07 -3.00 33.89
CA SER A 280 -13.62 -1.85 34.63
C SER A 280 -13.30 -0.51 33.97
N SER A 281 -14.16 -0.09 33.03
CA SER A 281 -14.64 1.29 32.79
C SER A 281 -14.94 1.52 31.31
N THR A 282 -16.17 1.19 30.93
CA THR A 282 -16.78 1.61 29.68
C THR A 282 -16.97 3.12 29.70
N LYS A 283 -15.99 3.89 29.22
CA LYS A 283 -16.24 5.24 28.72
C LYS A 283 -16.32 5.15 27.20
N ARG A 284 -17.54 5.19 26.67
CA ARG A 284 -17.80 5.50 25.25
C ARG A 284 -17.12 6.84 24.96
N THR A 285 -15.98 6.82 24.29
CA THR A 285 -15.45 8.01 23.64
C THR A 285 -16.36 8.31 22.46
N ASP A 286 -17.20 9.33 22.63
CA ASP A 286 -17.98 9.94 21.58
C ASP A 286 -17.03 10.50 20.52
N GLU A 287 -17.05 9.93 19.31
CA GLU A 287 -16.23 10.34 18.17
C GLU A 287 -16.55 11.79 17.74
N ASN A 288 -17.65 12.36 18.22
CA ASN A 288 -18.02 13.76 17.96
C ASN A 288 -17.45 14.76 18.99
N ALA A 289 -16.74 14.28 20.02
CA ALA A 289 -16.19 15.13 21.07
C ALA A 289 -15.07 16.06 20.57
N SER A 290 -14.28 15.65 19.57
CA SER A 290 -13.24 16.52 18.99
C SER A 290 -13.82 17.62 18.09
N TYR A 291 -14.95 17.35 17.42
CA TYR A 291 -15.67 18.35 16.62
C TYR A 291 -16.38 19.38 17.49
N GLN A 292 -16.98 18.96 18.61
CA GLN A 292 -17.58 19.87 19.59
C GLN A 292 -16.54 20.80 20.25
N ALA A 293 -15.31 20.33 20.46
CA ALA A 293 -14.23 21.16 20.99
C ALA A 293 -13.83 22.29 20.02
N LEU A 294 -13.80 22.01 18.71
CA LEU A 294 -13.47 23.01 17.68
C LEU A 294 -14.57 24.07 17.50
N ILE A 295 -15.84 23.69 17.68
CA ILE A 295 -16.98 24.62 17.62
C ILE A 295 -17.01 25.54 18.84
N ASN A 296 -16.63 25.02 20.02
CA ASN A 296 -16.57 25.80 21.26
C ASN A 296 -15.37 26.75 21.34
N ASP A 297 -14.24 26.45 20.69
CA ASP A 297 -13.10 27.37 20.60
C ASP A 297 -13.35 28.51 19.58
N GLY A 298 -14.15 28.27 18.54
CA GLY A 298 -14.54 29.28 17.55
C GLY A 298 -15.57 30.31 18.05
N SER A 299 -16.15 30.12 19.24
CA SER A 299 -17.17 31.01 19.83
C SER A 299 -16.62 31.93 20.93
N ARG A 300 -15.30 32.02 21.07
CA ARG A 300 -14.60 32.98 21.93
C ARG A 300 -13.86 34.06 21.12
N PHE A 301 -14.59 34.77 20.26
CA PHE A 301 -14.23 36.12 19.80
C PHE A 301 -15.49 36.92 19.49
#